data_AF-A0A382KDP5-F1
#
_entry.id   AF-A0A382KDP5-F1
#
_cell.length_a   1.000
_cell.length_b   1.000
_cell.length_c   1.000
_cell.angle_alpha   90.00
_cell.angle_beta   90.00
_cell.angle_gamma   90.00
#
_symmetry.space_group_name_H-M   'P 1'
#
loop_
_entity.id
_entity.type
_entity.pdbx_description
1 polymer ?
#
loop_
_entity_poly.entity_id
_entity_poly.type
_entity_poly.pdbx_seq_one_letter_code
_entity_poly.pdbx_strand_id
1 'polypeptide(L)'
;SVGLMDENHFLYNEEDDFCRRAREKGEKICFFPETSVLHLHAQSTHQNCHREKVIVEAYLSNIYFYSKYYSYFWNLFLRFLYKITFLLGLFSPSNFYNQDSRTVSGSFSLKIKLLLMNPEKNNF
;
A
#
# COMPACT_ATOMS: atom_id res chain seq x y z
N SER A 1 -7.74 26.47 1.77
CA SER A 1 -6.84 25.51 2.44
C SER A 1 -7.04 24.11 1.85
N VAL A 2 -6.01 23.25 1.88
CA VAL A 2 -6.04 21.89 1.28
C VAL A 2 -6.97 20.93 2.05
N GLY A 3 -7.12 21.12 3.36
CA GLY A 3 -7.86 20.23 4.27
C GLY A 3 -6.91 19.38 5.12
N LEU A 4 -7.44 18.42 5.87
CA LEU A 4 -6.63 17.45 6.63
C LEU A 4 -6.17 16.29 5.71
N MET A 5 -5.40 15.36 6.29
CA MET A 5 -5.11 14.07 5.65
C MET A 5 -6.37 13.20 5.56
N ASP A 6 -6.40 12.33 4.56
CA ASP A 6 -7.53 11.43 4.32
C ASP A 6 -7.36 10.17 5.19
N GLU A 7 -8.26 9.95 6.14
CA GLU A 7 -8.21 8.82 7.08
C GLU A 7 -8.40 7.46 6.40
N ASN A 8 -8.81 7.44 5.12
CA ASN A 8 -8.80 6.23 4.31
C ASN A 8 -7.39 5.74 3.98
N HIS A 9 -6.35 6.54 4.21
CA HIS A 9 -4.95 6.12 4.13
C HIS A 9 -4.34 6.02 5.54
N PHE A 10 -4.20 4.79 6.05
CA PHE A 10 -3.43 4.57 7.29
C PHE A 10 -1.91 4.61 7.02
N LEU A 11 -1.49 4.05 5.89
CA LEU A 11 -0.10 3.99 5.44
C LEU A 11 -0.05 3.87 3.92
N TYR A 12 0.87 4.58 3.28
CA TYR A 12 1.04 4.70 1.83
C TYR A 12 -0.09 5.47 1.13
N ASN A 13 0.30 6.26 0.12
CA ASN A 13 -0.54 7.16 -0.71
C ASN A 13 -1.21 8.33 0.03
N GLU A 14 -1.06 8.46 1.35
CA GLU A 14 -1.53 9.60 2.16
C GLU A 14 -0.87 10.91 1.72
N GLU A 15 0.43 10.88 1.46
CA GLU A 15 1.20 12.04 1.01
C GLU A 15 0.89 12.36 -0.45
N ASP A 16 0.78 11.34 -1.30
CA ASP A 16 0.46 11.50 -2.73
C ASP A 16 -0.95 12.08 -2.91
N ASP A 17 -1.92 11.61 -2.14
CA ASP A 17 -3.29 12.14 -2.09
C ASP A 17 -3.28 13.61 -1.67
N PHE A 18 -2.60 13.93 -0.56
CA PHE A 18 -2.52 15.30 -0.06
C PHE A 18 -1.85 16.23 -1.08
N CYS A 19 -0.72 15.81 -1.66
CA CYS A 19 0.01 16.54 -2.69
C CYS A 19 -0.83 16.77 -3.94
N ARG A 20 -1.62 15.77 -4.37
CA ARG A 20 -2.51 15.93 -5.52
C ARG A 20 -3.64 16.92 -5.22
N ARG A 21 -4.30 16.83 -4.06
CA ARG A 21 -5.31 17.83 -3.63
C ARG A 21 -4.73 19.23 -3.49
N ALA A 22 -3.49 19.37 -3.05
CA ALA A 22 -2.79 20.64 -2.98
C ALA A 22 -2.62 21.24 -4.38
N ARG A 23 -2.13 20.44 -5.34
CA ARG A 23 -1.98 20.86 -6.75
C ARG A 23 -3.30 21.25 -7.40
N GLU A 24 -4.37 20.49 -7.15
CA GLU A 24 -5.73 20.80 -7.66
C GLU A 24 -6.25 22.16 -7.17
N LYS A 25 -5.76 22.63 -6.02
CA LYS A 25 -6.07 23.94 -5.45
C LYS A 25 -5.08 25.05 -5.85
N GLY A 26 -4.13 24.75 -6.73
CA GLY A 26 -3.12 25.70 -7.21
C GLY A 26 -1.96 25.92 -6.22
N GLU A 27 -1.85 25.10 -5.18
CA GLU A 27 -0.73 25.17 -4.24
C GLU A 27 0.56 24.65 -4.87
N LYS A 28 1.69 25.20 -4.43
CA LYS A 28 3.03 24.76 -4.87
C LYS A 28 3.58 23.71 -3.92
N ILE A 29 4.18 22.66 -4.47
CA ILE A 29 4.96 21.67 -3.71
C ILE A 29 6.42 22.06 -3.82
N CYS A 30 7.05 22.36 -2.69
CA CYS A 30 8.42 22.85 -2.62
C CYS A 30 9.34 21.78 -2.01
N PHE A 31 10.55 21.65 -2.55
CA PHE A 31 11.64 20.85 -2.00
C PHE A 31 12.81 21.77 -1.67
N PHE A 32 13.37 21.63 -0.47
CA PHE A 32 14.47 22.46 0.04
C PHE A 32 15.75 21.62 0.14
N PRO A 33 16.63 21.65 -0.89
CA PRO A 33 17.82 20.80 -0.93
C PRO A 33 18.84 21.13 0.17
N GLU A 34 18.78 22.33 0.75
CA GLU A 34 19.69 22.78 1.83
C GLU A 34 19.36 22.14 3.19
N THR A 35 18.20 21.49 3.32
CA THR A 35 17.76 20.83 4.55
C THR A 35 17.76 19.31 4.35
N SER A 36 18.27 18.57 5.34
CA SER A 36 18.26 17.11 5.31
C SER A 36 17.79 16.51 6.63
N VAL A 37 17.16 15.33 6.53
CA VAL A 37 16.71 14.52 7.66
C VAL A 37 17.16 13.09 7.42
N LEU A 38 17.73 12.45 8.43
CA LEU A 38 18.09 11.03 8.35
C LEU A 38 16.83 10.17 8.53
N HIS A 39 16.42 9.49 7.46
CA HIS A 39 15.35 8.50 7.50
C HIS A 39 15.92 7.09 7.45
N LEU A 40 15.76 6.33 8.54
CA LEU A 40 16.11 4.92 8.58
C LEU A 40 15.04 4.11 7.83
N HIS A 41 15.29 3.90 6.54
CA HIS A 41 14.32 3.31 5.63
C HIS A 41 13.82 1.95 6.12
N ALA A 42 12.50 1.79 6.12
CA ALA A 42 11.79 0.54 6.38
C ALA A 42 11.95 -0.08 7.79
N GLN A 43 12.56 0.65 8.75
CA GLN A 43 12.80 0.14 10.11
C GLN A 43 11.52 -0.19 10.89
N SER A 44 10.43 0.53 10.64
CA SER A 44 9.11 0.27 11.22
C SER A 44 8.31 -0.77 10.44
N THR A 45 8.43 -0.76 9.11
CA THR A 45 7.61 -1.59 8.22
C THR A 45 8.13 -3.03 8.04
N HIS A 46 9.41 -3.28 8.32
CA HIS A 46 10.02 -4.60 8.26
C HIS A 46 9.96 -5.38 9.60
N GLN A 47 9.35 -4.81 10.63
CA GLN A 47 9.15 -5.51 11.89
C GLN A 47 8.13 -6.64 11.69
N ASN A 48 8.48 -7.86 12.12
CA ASN A 48 7.64 -9.04 11.91
C ASN A 48 6.22 -8.87 12.48
N CYS A 49 6.08 -8.25 13.65
CA CYS A 49 4.78 -7.98 14.27
C CYS A 49 3.87 -7.06 13.44
N HIS A 50 4.42 -6.24 12.54
CA HIS A 50 3.66 -5.25 11.77
C HIS A 50 3.58 -5.58 10.29
N ARG A 51 4.44 -6.48 9.79
CA ARG A 51 4.62 -6.73 8.36
C ARG A 51 3.33 -7.15 7.67
N GLU A 52 2.50 -7.97 8.30
CA GLU A 52 1.18 -8.34 7.75
C GLU A 52 0.30 -7.11 7.54
N LYS A 53 0.14 -6.30 8.59
CA LYS A 53 -0.67 -5.07 8.56
C LYS A 53 -0.15 -4.11 7.48
N VAL A 54 1.16 -3.91 7.40
CA VAL A 54 1.79 -3.07 6.38
C VAL A 54 1.43 -3.52 4.97
N ILE A 55 1.46 -4.82 4.68
CA ILE A 55 1.10 -5.36 3.35
C ILE A 55 -0.38 -5.13 3.06
N VAL A 56 -1.26 -5.39 4.04
CA VAL A 56 -2.70 -5.18 3.89
C VAL A 56 -3.03 -3.71 3.65
N GLU A 57 -2.44 -2.80 4.44
CA GLU A 57 -2.67 -1.36 4.31
C GLU A 57 -2.10 -0.82 2.99
N ALA A 58 -0.92 -1.29 2.55
CA ALA A 58 -0.39 -0.95 1.23
C ALA A 58 -1.34 -1.38 0.11
N TYR A 59 -1.91 -2.58 0.19
CA TYR A 59 -2.88 -3.05 -0.79
C TYR A 59 -4.14 -2.17 -0.78
N LEU A 60 -4.72 -1.92 0.39
CA LEU A 60 -5.92 -1.10 0.56
C LEU A 60 -5.72 0.34 0.06
N SER A 61 -4.64 0.99 0.48
CA SER A 61 -4.30 2.35 0.06
C SER A 61 -4.11 2.45 -1.45
N ASN A 62 -3.51 1.45 -2.11
CA ASN A 62 -3.36 1.46 -3.56
C ASN A 62 -4.68 1.33 -4.30
N ILE A 63 -5.54 0.41 -3.86
CA ILE A 63 -6.87 0.24 -4.47
C ILE A 63 -7.73 1.50 -4.27
N TYR A 64 -7.72 2.08 -3.08
CA TYR A 64 -8.45 3.32 -2.79
C TYR A 64 -7.93 4.49 -3.64
N PHE A 65 -6.62 4.73 -3.65
CA PHE A 65 -5.99 5.79 -4.44
C PHE A 65 -6.33 5.68 -5.93
N TYR A 66 -6.27 4.46 -6.49
CA TYR A 66 -6.66 4.24 -7.89
C TYR A 66 -8.14 4.50 -8.13
N SER A 67 -9.02 4.16 -7.19
CA SER A 67 -10.45 4.43 -7.34
C SER A 67 -10.79 5.92 -7.27
N LYS A 68 -10.01 6.69 -6.49
CA LYS A 68 -10.18 8.13 -6.31
C LYS A 68 -9.70 8.94 -7.52
N TYR A 69 -8.63 8.49 -8.18
CA TYR A 69 -7.89 9.32 -9.13
C TYR A 69 -7.72 8.76 -10.54
N TYR A 70 -8.05 7.49 -10.75
CA TYR A 70 -7.90 6.82 -12.04
C TYR A 70 -9.24 6.21 -12.46
N SER A 71 -9.36 5.89 -13.75
CA SER A 71 -10.59 5.31 -14.27
C SER A 71 -10.86 3.93 -13.67
N TYR A 72 -12.14 3.55 -13.66
CA TYR A 72 -12.58 2.21 -13.22
C TYR A 72 -11.77 1.08 -13.87
N PHE A 73 -11.45 1.22 -15.16
CA PHE A 73 -10.62 0.23 -15.88
C PHE A 73 -9.23 0.07 -15.27
N TRP A 74 -8.55 1.18 -14.95
CA TRP A 74 -7.23 1.12 -14.29
C TRP A 74 -7.30 0.54 -12.89
N ASN A 75 -8.38 0.82 -12.15
CA ASN A 75 -8.61 0.19 -10.85
C ASN A 75 -8.81 -1.33 -10.98
N LEU A 76 -9.60 -1.77 -11.95
CA LEU A 76 -9.82 -3.19 -12.23
C LEU A 76 -8.53 -3.89 -12.67
N PHE A 77 -7.75 -3.24 -13.54
CA PHE A 77 -6.46 -3.75 -13.99
C PHE A 77 -5.48 -3.92 -12.83
N LEU A 78 -5.40 -2.93 -11.93
CA LEU A 78 -4.57 -3.03 -10.72
C LEU A 78 -5.01 -4.19 -9.83
N ARG A 79 -6.32 -4.35 -9.59
CA ARG A 79 -6.86 -5.50 -8.82
C ARG A 79 -6.48 -6.83 -9.46
N PHE A 80 -6.56 -6.91 -10.79
CA PHE A 80 -6.15 -8.09 -11.54
C PHE A 80 -4.65 -8.39 -11.38
N LEU A 81 -3.79 -7.38 -11.49
CA LEU A 81 -2.35 -7.52 -11.27
C LEU A 81 -2.05 -8.04 -9.85
N TYR A 82 -2.68 -7.47 -8.82
CA TYR A 82 -2.52 -7.96 -7.44
C TYR A 82 -2.93 -9.43 -7.30
N LYS A 83 -4.06 -9.83 -7.89
CA LYS A 83 -4.48 -11.24 -7.87
C LYS A 83 -3.45 -12.15 -8.54
N ILE A 84 -2.89 -11.75 -9.69
CA ILE A 84 -1.80 -12.48 -10.33
C ILE A 84 -0.59 -12.58 -9.41
N THR A 85 -0.14 -11.46 -8.83
CA THR A 85 1.03 -11.44 -7.94
C THR A 85 0.84 -12.36 -6.73
N PHE A 86 -0.34 -12.33 -6.11
CA PHE A 86 -0.64 -13.21 -4.98
C PHE A 86 -0.71 -14.69 -5.42
N LEU A 87 -1.35 -14.99 -6.56
CA LEU A 87 -1.40 -16.35 -7.12
C LEU A 87 -0.02 -16.91 -7.45
N LEU A 88 0.78 -16.19 -8.22
CA LEU A 88 2.17 -16.58 -8.52
C LEU A 88 2.98 -16.73 -7.22
N GLY A 89 2.72 -15.85 -6.26
CA GLY A 89 3.27 -15.92 -4.92
C GLY A 89 2.92 -17.20 -4.16
N LEU A 90 1.80 -17.88 -4.44
CA LEU A 90 1.44 -19.19 -3.84
C LEU A 90 2.22 -20.35 -4.47
N PHE A 91 2.54 -20.26 -5.76
CA PHE A 91 3.27 -21.28 -6.50
C PHE A 91 4.79 -21.13 -6.42
N SER A 92 5.29 -20.03 -5.87
CA SER A 92 6.73 -19.83 -5.69
C SER A 92 7.36 -20.94 -4.82
N PRO A 93 8.43 -21.62 -5.28
CA PRO A 93 9.13 -22.65 -4.51
C PRO A 93 9.70 -22.12 -3.19
N SER A 94 9.86 -20.79 -3.08
CA SER A 94 10.24 -20.09 -1.84
C SER A 94 9.23 -20.26 -0.70
N ASN A 95 8.02 -20.77 -0.96
CA ASN A 95 7.06 -21.12 0.09
C ASN A 95 7.36 -22.47 0.75
N PHE A 96 8.11 -23.35 0.08
CA PHE A 96 8.41 -24.72 0.53
C PHE A 96 9.84 -24.91 1.07
N TYR A 97 10.76 -23.97 0.81
CA TYR A 97 12.05 -23.94 1.49
C TYR A 97 11.86 -23.40 2.91
N ASN A 98 12.19 -24.23 3.90
CA ASN A 98 12.07 -24.00 5.34
C ASN A 98 12.44 -22.56 5.77
N GLN A 99 11.39 -21.77 6.01
CA GLN A 99 11.10 -21.07 7.25
C GLN A 99 12.30 -20.73 8.14
N ASP A 100 13.06 -19.71 7.74
CA ASP A 100 13.58 -18.79 8.74
C ASP A 100 12.36 -17.97 9.21
N SER A 101 12.04 -18.03 10.50
CA SER A 101 10.87 -17.45 11.17
C SER A 101 10.83 -15.90 11.16
N ARG A 102 11.40 -15.29 10.12
CA ARG A 102 11.77 -13.87 9.99
C ARG A 102 11.07 -13.14 8.84
N THR A 103 10.21 -13.78 8.05
CA THR A 103 9.55 -13.12 6.89
C THR A 103 8.05 -13.41 6.81
N VAL A 104 7.24 -12.64 7.53
CA VAL A 104 5.75 -12.68 7.43
C VAL A 104 5.24 -12.48 5.99
N SER A 105 6.02 -11.81 5.14
CA SER A 105 5.76 -11.64 3.70
C SER A 105 5.67 -12.95 2.90
N GLY A 106 6.22 -14.05 3.43
CA GLY A 106 6.15 -15.39 2.83
C GLY A 106 4.91 -16.19 3.22
N SER A 107 4.09 -15.70 4.16
CA SER A 107 2.97 -16.46 4.71
C SER A 107 1.92 -16.79 3.65
N PHE A 108 1.71 -18.10 3.41
CA PHE A 108 0.66 -18.62 2.53
C PHE A 108 -0.73 -18.12 2.94
N SER A 109 -0.99 -18.07 4.26
CA SER A 109 -2.26 -17.59 4.82
C SER A 109 -2.54 -16.14 4.45
N LEU A 110 -1.52 -15.26 4.53
CA LEU A 110 -1.67 -13.86 4.15
C LEU A 110 -2.00 -13.68 2.67
N LYS A 111 -1.36 -14.46 1.79
CA LYS A 111 -1.61 -14.42 0.35
C LYS A 111 -3.04 -14.87 0.01
N ILE A 112 -3.53 -15.93 0.65
CA ILE A 112 -4.93 -16.37 0.52
C ILE A 112 -5.89 -15.30 1.04
N LYS A 113 -5.60 -14.72 2.22
CA LYS A 113 -6.38 -13.62 2.79
C LYS A 113 -6.49 -12.46 1.80
N LEU A 114 -5.38 -12.00 1.24
CA LEU A 114 -5.35 -10.90 0.26
C LEU A 114 -6.06 -11.24 -1.06
N LEU A 115 -5.97 -12.49 -1.52
CA LEU A 115 -6.63 -12.95 -2.74
C LEU A 115 -8.16 -12.96 -2.59
N LEU A 116 -8.66 -13.34 -1.42
CA LEU A 116 -10.08 -13.41 -1.08
C LEU A 116 -10.64 -12.09 -0.54
N MET A 117 -9.77 -11.13 -0.21
CA MET A 117 -10.18 -9.86 0.35
C MET A 117 -10.94 -9.03 -0.69
N ASN A 118 -12.12 -8.54 -0.33
CA ASN A 118 -12.77 -7.47 -1.09
C ASN A 118 -12.34 -6.13 -0.47
N PRO A 119 -11.55 -5.30 -1.17
CA PRO A 119 -11.02 -4.07 -0.62
C PRO A 119 -12.04 -2.92 -0.59
N GLU A 120 -13.33 -3.21 -0.46
CA GLU A 120 -14.30 -2.17 -0.16
C GLU A 120 -14.09 -1.72 1.29
N LYS A 121 -13.36 -0.61 1.45
CA LYS A 121 -13.48 0.17 2.68
C LYS A 121 -14.92 0.67 2.71
N ASN A 122 -15.71 0.09 3.59
CA ASN A 122 -17.04 0.58 3.91
C ASN A 122 -16.94 2.10 4.09
N ASN A 123 -17.68 2.84 3.26
CA ASN A 123 -17.93 4.25 3.48
C ASN A 123 -18.58 4.36 4.87
N PHE A 124 -17.83 4.87 5.86
CA PHE A 124 -18.42 5.40 7.08
C PHE A 124 -18.98 6.79 6.80
#